data_AF-A0AAJ4FAB7-F1
#
_entry.id   AF-A0AAJ4FAB7-F1
#
_cell.length_a   1.000
_cell.length_b   1.000
_cell.length_c   1.000
_cell.angle_alpha   90.00
_cell.angle_beta   90.00
_cell.angle_gamma   90.00
#
_symmetry.space_group_name_H-M   'P 1'
#
loop_
_entity.id
_entity.type
_entity.pdbx_description
1 polymer ?
#
loop_
_entity_poly.entity_id
_entity_poly.type
_entity_poly.pdbx_seq_one_letter_code
_entity_poly.pdbx_strand_id
1 'polypeptide(L)' 'MTRVILAISGLLFSQFVAAEQITMSDPQQETTESGKTLCTYQNSIYLFTYVTKGKCPYTKTFQTDDAE' A
#
# COMPACT_ATOMS: atom_id res chain seq x y z
N MET A 1 33.51 -14.80 -28.52
CA MET A 1 33.36 -14.41 -27.09
C MET A 1 32.65 -13.06 -26.92
N THR A 2 32.74 -12.12 -27.86
CA THR A 2 32.11 -10.79 -27.82
C THR A 2 30.59 -10.75 -28.03
N ARG A 3 29.98 -11.79 -28.64
CA ARG A 3 28.52 -11.86 -28.84
C ARG A 3 27.73 -12.36 -27.63
N VAL A 4 28.39 -13.06 -26.70
CA VAL A 4 27.74 -13.58 -25.49
C VAL A 4 27.61 -12.48 -24.42
N ILE A 5 28.53 -11.51 -24.43
CA ILE A 5 28.52 -10.39 -23.47
C ILE A 5 27.31 -9.45 -23.71
N LEU A 6 26.87 -9.31 -24.97
CA LEU A 6 25.69 -8.52 -25.32
C LEU A 6 24.37 -9.18 -24.88
N ALA A 7 24.34 -10.49 -24.68
CA ALA A 7 23.13 -11.21 -24.23
C ALA A 7 22.89 -11.10 -22.71
N ILE A 8 23.92 -10.74 -21.93
CA ILE A 8 23.85 -10.68 -20.45
C ILE A 8 23.48 -9.26 -19.97
N SER A 9 23.55 -8.25 -20.84
CA SER A 9 23.36 -6.85 -20.48
C SER A 9 21.88 -6.41 -20.40
N GLY A 10 20.93 -7.25 -20.84
CA GLY A 10 19.51 -6.91 -20.91
C GLY A 10 18.63 -7.42 -19.77
N LEU A 11 19.18 -8.19 -18.82
CA LEU A 11 18.38 -8.88 -17.79
C LEU A 11 18.30 -8.14 -16.45
N LEU A 12 18.60 -6.84 -16.44
CA LEU A 12 18.47 -5.98 -15.26
C LEU A 12 17.54 -4.80 -15.55
N PHE A 13 16.39 -5.07 -16.18
CA PHE A 13 15.23 -4.23 -15.94
C PHE A 13 14.75 -4.55 -14.52
N SER A 14 15.38 -3.88 -13.55
CA SER A 14 14.81 -3.75 -12.21
C SER A 14 13.40 -3.24 -12.41
N GLN A 15 12.44 -4.12 -12.22
CA GLN A 15 11.05 -3.76 -12.08
C GLN A 15 10.96 -2.97 -10.79
N PHE A 16 11.26 -1.67 -10.91
CA PHE A 16 10.77 -0.67 -10.00
C PHE A 16 9.26 -0.78 -10.08
N VAL A 17 8.69 -1.63 -9.22
CA VAL A 17 7.33 -1.42 -8.76
C VAL A 17 7.38 -0.03 -8.12
N ALA A 18 7.07 1.00 -8.92
CA ALA A 18 6.37 2.15 -8.39
C ALA A 18 5.19 1.50 -7.67
N ALA A 19 5.19 1.54 -6.34
CA ALA A 19 4.22 0.82 -5.55
C ALA A 19 2.88 1.51 -5.73
N GLU A 20 2.20 1.29 -6.86
CA GLU A 20 0.88 1.87 -7.16
C GLU A 20 -0.11 1.49 -6.06
N GLN A 21 0.11 0.34 -5.43
CA GLN A 21 -0.72 -0.20 -4.37
C GLN A 21 0.11 -0.62 -3.15
N ILE A 22 -0.43 -0.36 -1.97
CA ILE A 22 0.12 -0.83 -0.71
C ILE A 22 -0.95 -1.56 0.09
N THR A 23 -0.59 -2.73 0.61
CA THR A 23 -1.43 -3.49 1.54
C THR A 23 -0.95 -3.21 2.96
N MET A 24 -1.84 -2.64 3.78
CA MET A 24 -1.58 -2.34 5.19
C MET A 24 -2.43 -3.21 6.10
N SER A 25 -1.97 -3.42 7.32
CA SER A 25 -2.65 -4.21 8.33
C SER A 25 -2.69 -3.52 9.68
N ASP A 26 -3.47 -4.08 10.60
CA ASP A 26 -3.57 -3.63 12.00
C ASP A 26 -4.03 -2.17 12.15
N PRO A 27 -5.25 -1.84 11.69
CA PRO A 27 -5.75 -0.48 11.79
C PRO A 27 -6.06 -0.08 13.23
N GLN A 28 -5.79 1.18 13.56
CA GLN A 28 -6.40 1.82 14.72
C GLN A 28 -7.89 2.04 14.45
N GLN A 29 -8.74 1.75 15.44
CA GLN A 29 -10.19 1.82 15.30
C GLN A 29 -10.78 2.84 16.29
N GLU A 30 -11.60 3.75 15.78
CA GLU A 30 -12.30 4.74 16.59
C GLU A 30 -13.78 4.82 16.19
N THR A 31 -14.66 4.97 17.17
CA THR A 31 -16.09 5.18 16.90
C THR A 31 -16.35 6.67 16.71
N THR A 32 -16.88 7.04 15.54
CA THR A 32 -17.29 8.41 15.22
C THR A 32 -18.63 8.76 15.87
N GLU A 33 -18.90 10.05 16.04
CA GLU A 33 -20.20 10.55 16.54
C GLU A 33 -21.39 10.05 15.72
N SER A 34 -21.19 9.79 14.42
CA SER A 34 -22.21 9.26 13.52
C SER A 34 -22.53 7.76 13.72
N GLY A 35 -21.87 7.10 14.68
CA GLY A 35 -22.00 5.66 14.93
C GLY A 35 -21.27 4.79 13.90
N LYS A 36 -20.46 5.37 13.02
CA LYS A 36 -19.55 4.66 12.12
C LYS A 36 -18.19 4.46 12.77
N THR A 37 -17.40 3.53 12.24
CA THR A 37 -16.03 3.28 12.67
C THR A 37 -15.05 3.92 11.71
N LEU A 38 -14.12 4.70 12.23
CA LEU A 38 -12.94 5.21 11.54
C LEU A 38 -11.80 4.20 11.70
N CYS A 39 -11.21 3.80 10.59
CA CYS A 39 -10.07 2.89 10.52
C CYS A 39 -8.85 3.67 10.02
N THR A 40 -7.81 3.73 10.81
CA THR A 40 -6.56 4.41 10.45
C THR A 40 -5.46 3.39 10.26
N TYR A 41 -4.93 3.31 9.04
CA TYR A 41 -3.79 2.47 8.69
C TYR A 41 -2.58 3.37 8.52
N GLN A 42 -1.52 3.12 9.27
CA GLN A 42 -0.35 3.98 9.28
C GLN A 42 0.92 3.15 9.31
N ASN A 43 1.94 3.61 8.58
CA ASN A 43 3.33 3.21 8.78
C ASN A 43 4.21 4.47 8.78
N SER A 44 5.53 4.30 8.63
CA SER A 44 6.47 5.42 8.63
C SER A 44 6.40 6.32 7.39
N ILE A 45 5.60 5.97 6.37
CA ILE A 45 5.58 6.64 5.05
C ILE A 45 4.15 7.06 4.66
N TYR A 46 3.14 6.27 5.03
CA TYR A 46 1.76 6.46 4.59
C TYR A 46 0.78 6.49 5.76
N LEU A 47 -0.27 7.30 5.59
CA LEU A 47 -1.43 7.38 6.45
C LEU A 47 -2.69 7.25 5.58
N PHE A 48 -3.52 6.24 5.85
CA PHE A 48 -4.81 6.06 5.19
C PHE A 48 -5.93 5.99 6.21
N THR A 49 -7.04 6.63 5.88
CA THR A 49 -8.28 6.55 6.66
C THR A 49 -9.37 5.85 5.86
N TYR A 50 -10.18 5.05 6.54
CA TYR A 50 -11.30 4.34 5.94
C TYR A 50 -12.48 4.29 6.90
N VAL A 51 -13.65 4.76 6.47
CA VAL A 51 -14.86 4.78 7.31
C VAL A 51 -15.79 3.63 6.93
N THR A 52 -16.19 2.84 7.92
CA THR A 52 -17.08 1.68 7.72
C THR A 52 -18.21 1.62 8.75
N LYS A 53 -19.28 0.89 8.41
CA LYS A 53 -20.35 0.54 9.35
C LYS A 53 -20.03 -0.83 9.94
N GLY A 54 -19.17 -0.88 10.95
CA GLY A 54 -18.74 -2.14 11.58
C GLY A 54 -17.26 -2.18 11.94
N LYS A 55 -16.69 -3.38 12.08
CA LYS A 55 -15.26 -3.54 12.40
C LYS A 55 -14.39 -3.16 11.21
N CYS A 56 -13.22 -2.59 11.47
CA CYS A 56 -12.22 -2.35 10.45
C CYS A 56 -11.68 -3.67 9.87
N PRO A 57 -11.50 -3.76 8.53
CA PRO A 57 -10.78 -4.88 7.92
C PRO A 57 -9.39 -4.99 8.55
N TYR A 58 -8.95 -6.20 8.94
CA TYR A 58 -7.60 -6.33 9.50
C TYR A 58 -6.54 -5.91 8.49
N THR A 59 -6.78 -6.17 7.21
CA THR A 59 -5.89 -5.84 6.09
C THR A 59 -6.68 -5.12 5.00
N LYS A 60 -6.09 -4.10 4.38
CA LYS A 60 -6.68 -3.36 3.27
C LYS A 60 -5.60 -2.86 2.32
N THR A 61 -5.89 -2.94 1.02
CA THR A 61 -5.05 -2.40 -0.05
C THR A 61 -5.53 -1.01 -0.43
N PHE A 62 -4.59 -0.08 -0.57
CA PHE A 62 -4.81 1.31 -0.93
C PHE A 62 -3.97 1.63 -2.17
N GLN A 63 -4.43 2.58 -2.98
CA GLN A 63 -3.53 3.20 -3.95
C GLN A 63 -2.61 4.15 -3.21
N THR A 64 -1.31 4.13 -3.49
CA THR A 64 -0.36 5.03 -2.80
C THR A 64 -0.51 6.48 -3.21
N ASP A 65 -1.02 6.71 -4.42
CA ASP A 65 -1.36 8.05 -4.93
C ASP A 65 -2.51 8.73 -4.14
N ASP A 66 -3.27 7.96 -3.37
CA ASP A 66 -4.35 8.47 -2.50
C ASP A 66 -3.84 8.88 -1.09
N ALA A 67 -2.54 8.76 -0.81
CA ALA A 67 -1.98 9.11 0.48
C ALA A 67 -1.90 10.64 0.67
N GLU A 68 -2.28 11.10 1.86
CA GLU A 68 -2.19 12.51 2.29
C GLU A 68 -0.81 12.83 2.88
#